data_AF-A0AA47JEJ9-F1
#
_entry.id   AF-A0AA47JEJ9-F1
#
_cell.length_a   1.000
_cell.length_b   1.000
_cell.length_c   1.000
_cell.angle_alpha   90.00
_cell.angle_beta   90.00
_cell.angle_gamma   90.00
#
_symmetry.space_group_name_H-M   'P 1'
#
loop_
_entity.id
_entity.type
_entity.pdbx_description
1 polymer ?
#
loop_
_entity_poly.entity_id
_entity_poly.type
_entity_poly.pdbx_seq_one_letter_code
_entity_poly.pdbx_strand_id
1 'polypeptide(L)'
;MKLVSLQLVGKGKQGWSSEELHFGEHITHLWGPNGCGKTPIVQSIAFCLGFPCVFRQDIYDHVNYAVLNVEVQGKRLSITRVVGTEVDIEVVEGTSAPQKFYNDDEYSEYLFELFSLERPEIISTANKSTKPYLSTLLPLVYLDQDDGYRGHYYSKFNFIKDQFEEMIRILFKLPPKNSFNKKKQAIIEKEKLAQLDKAVHLASRRYENQKELVSDINKTSEEIYEEIEMLDKELDNLKSFHSNHDDSLNALDKIISSHKRTIHNIDEDIRELHYRTKGVESIIAEINTEVDTLNLNEEARRVFVRSSDLCGSSNCQLFSGSSDSYSKNLLYLRDQIKDLERNAENDLSRIDELKRRRIAVEGLTRQIVEERNNAIERTEASALVEAISEIKNQLFGLQVQQEKLDTLDKLSTIYFNLLSDQRRAVDRVASLSSSRNSVPEIIQLKSRFKQLLIKWLESIGTINVNLDIKWKKDFVPLFGVESIEQLKGSTRARVVLAYHAALIELLLESESVTLDFIILDTPKQHEIHDNDLDNFMIMLKKLCKQYALQVVFSTTEYKYKTDFQDCCWEPKFPGLKQKMFLKAGESD
;
A
#
# COMPACT_ATOMS: atom_id res chain seq x y z
N MET A 1 -31.79 5.57 -13.04
CA MET A 1 -32.36 6.94 -13.08
C MET A 1 -32.84 7.17 -14.49
N LYS A 2 -34.09 7.62 -14.64
CA LYS A 2 -34.72 7.91 -15.92
C LYS A 2 -35.00 9.41 -16.06
N LEU A 3 -34.59 10.02 -17.16
CA LEU A 3 -34.95 11.38 -17.56
C LEU A 3 -36.40 11.37 -18.08
N VAL A 4 -37.25 12.27 -17.57
CA VAL A 4 -38.69 12.33 -17.90
C VAL A 4 -39.02 13.53 -18.78
N SER A 5 -38.69 14.74 -18.32
CA SER A 5 -38.84 15.95 -19.13
C SER A 5 -37.86 17.05 -18.73
N LEU A 6 -37.63 17.98 -19.67
CA LEU A 6 -36.83 19.18 -19.49
C LEU A 6 -37.64 20.40 -19.91
N GLN A 7 -37.56 21.48 -19.15
CA GLN A 7 -38.14 22.76 -19.52
C GLN A 7 -37.22 23.91 -19.11
N LEU A 8 -36.97 24.85 -20.03
CA LEU A 8 -36.35 26.14 -19.71
C LEU A 8 -37.44 27.19 -19.59
N VAL A 9 -37.41 27.99 -18.52
CA VAL A 9 -38.40 29.03 -18.25
C VAL A 9 -37.75 30.40 -18.32
N GLY A 10 -38.37 31.31 -19.06
CA GLY A 10 -37.87 32.66 -19.32
C GLY A 10 -37.92 33.61 -18.12
N LYS A 11 -37.03 34.63 -18.15
CA LYS A 11 -37.08 35.79 -17.24
C LYS A 11 -38.19 36.75 -17.64
N GLY A 12 -39.24 36.81 -16.83
CA GLY A 12 -40.36 37.74 -17.04
C GLY A 12 -41.06 37.55 -18.39
N LYS A 13 -41.72 38.60 -18.89
CA LYS A 13 -42.54 38.53 -20.11
C LYS A 13 -41.74 38.44 -21.41
N GLN A 14 -40.51 38.96 -21.45
CA GLN A 14 -39.63 38.96 -22.63
C GLN A 14 -38.61 37.80 -22.61
N GLY A 15 -38.65 36.96 -21.58
CA GLY A 15 -37.74 35.84 -21.42
C GLY A 15 -37.91 34.76 -22.49
N TRP A 16 -36.92 33.88 -22.58
CA TRP A 16 -36.92 32.77 -23.52
C TRP A 16 -37.31 31.49 -22.81
N SER A 17 -38.33 30.80 -23.32
CA SER A 17 -38.82 29.54 -22.72
C SER A 17 -38.85 28.42 -23.76
N SER A 18 -38.63 27.18 -23.32
CA SER A 18 -38.94 26.01 -24.14
C SER A 18 -40.37 25.54 -23.86
N GLU A 19 -40.92 24.72 -24.76
CA GLU A 19 -42.00 23.81 -24.38
C GLU A 19 -41.47 22.76 -23.38
N GLU A 20 -42.36 21.98 -22.78
CA GLU A 20 -41.95 20.81 -22.02
C GLU A 20 -41.44 19.73 -22.99
N LEU A 21 -40.14 19.43 -22.92
CA LEU A 21 -39.46 18.49 -23.79
C LEU A 21 -39.40 17.13 -23.11
N HIS A 22 -40.21 16.17 -23.58
CA HIS A 22 -40.25 14.82 -23.04
C HIS A 22 -39.16 13.93 -23.65
N PHE A 23 -38.43 13.20 -22.81
CA PHE A 23 -37.41 12.26 -23.26
C PHE A 23 -38.08 10.98 -23.81
N GLY A 24 -37.45 10.38 -24.82
CA GLY A 24 -37.78 9.03 -25.28
C GLY A 24 -37.45 7.98 -24.22
N GLU A 25 -38.09 6.82 -24.31
CA GLU A 25 -37.75 5.67 -23.45
C GLU A 25 -36.35 5.13 -23.75
N HIS A 26 -35.92 5.19 -25.01
CA HIS A 26 -34.61 4.74 -25.46
C HIS A 26 -33.74 5.89 -25.94
N ILE A 27 -34.05 6.49 -27.10
CA ILE A 27 -33.22 7.54 -27.70
C ILE A 27 -34.01 8.84 -27.79
N THR A 28 -33.39 9.92 -27.32
CA THR A 28 -33.85 11.30 -27.53
C THR A 28 -32.88 11.98 -28.47
N HIS A 29 -33.32 12.24 -29.69
CA HIS A 29 -32.52 12.85 -30.74
C HIS A 29 -32.85 14.35 -30.87
N LEU A 30 -31.87 15.21 -30.64
CA LEU A 30 -31.97 16.66 -30.85
C LEU A 30 -31.42 17.00 -32.23
N TRP A 31 -32.31 17.34 -33.16
CA TRP A 31 -31.95 17.64 -34.55
C TRP A 31 -32.29 19.07 -34.94
N GLY A 32 -31.34 19.75 -35.60
CA GLY A 32 -31.61 21.06 -36.19
C GLY A 32 -30.34 21.78 -36.66
N PRO A 33 -30.48 22.85 -37.45
CA PRO A 33 -29.34 23.58 -38.01
C PRO A 33 -28.46 24.24 -36.94
N ASN A 34 -27.23 24.59 -37.31
CA ASN A 34 -26.32 25.29 -36.40
C ASN A 34 -26.91 26.61 -35.90
N GLY A 35 -26.80 26.88 -34.59
CA GLY A 35 -27.31 28.12 -33.99
C GLY A 35 -28.80 28.13 -33.64
N CYS A 36 -29.54 27.01 -33.71
CA CYS A 36 -30.96 26.97 -33.31
C CYS A 36 -31.20 26.83 -31.80
N GLY A 37 -30.13 26.77 -30.99
CA GLY A 37 -30.20 26.64 -29.53
C GLY A 37 -30.11 25.20 -28.99
N LYS A 38 -29.58 24.23 -29.75
CA LYS A 38 -29.38 22.84 -29.28
C LYS A 38 -28.47 22.75 -28.05
N THR A 39 -27.28 23.33 -28.13
CA THR A 39 -26.25 23.22 -27.08
C THR A 39 -26.77 23.71 -25.72
N PRO A 40 -27.44 24.88 -25.60
CA PRO A 40 -28.09 25.27 -24.34
C PRO A 40 -29.12 24.27 -23.79
N ILE A 41 -29.91 23.61 -24.64
CA ILE A 41 -30.87 22.58 -24.19
C ILE A 41 -30.14 21.37 -23.62
N VAL A 42 -29.13 20.85 -24.32
CA VAL A 42 -28.35 19.69 -23.84
C VAL A 42 -27.58 20.02 -22.56
N GLN A 43 -26.92 21.19 -22.52
CA GLN A 43 -26.22 21.68 -21.35
C GLN A 43 -27.15 21.84 -20.15
N SER A 44 -28.42 22.22 -20.35
CA SER A 44 -29.38 22.37 -19.26
C SER A 44 -29.65 21.06 -18.51
N ILE A 45 -29.55 19.91 -19.19
CA ILE A 45 -29.69 18.59 -18.56
C ILE A 45 -28.54 18.38 -17.56
N ALA A 46 -27.29 18.52 -18.03
CA ALA A 46 -26.11 18.37 -17.20
C ALA A 46 -26.03 19.45 -16.10
N PHE A 47 -26.48 20.67 -16.42
CA PHE A 47 -26.57 21.78 -15.48
C PHE A 47 -27.51 21.44 -14.32
N CYS A 48 -28.73 20.94 -14.55
CA CYS A 48 -29.60 20.53 -13.45
C CYS A 48 -28.96 19.42 -12.59
N LEU A 49 -28.14 18.55 -13.18
CA LEU A 49 -27.39 17.51 -12.45
C LEU A 49 -26.13 18.03 -11.74
N GLY A 50 -25.85 19.34 -11.73
CA GLY A 50 -24.72 19.91 -10.99
C GLY A 50 -23.44 20.07 -11.81
N PHE A 51 -23.47 19.86 -13.14
CA PHE A 51 -22.34 20.22 -13.99
C PHE A 51 -22.21 21.76 -14.11
N PRO A 52 -20.99 22.33 -14.02
CA PRO A 52 -20.78 23.78 -14.07
C PRO A 52 -20.72 24.31 -15.51
N CYS A 53 -21.84 24.15 -16.25
CA CYS A 53 -22.02 24.66 -17.61
C CYS A 53 -21.83 26.19 -17.65
N VAL A 54 -21.20 26.68 -18.71
CA VAL A 54 -21.10 28.13 -18.98
C VAL A 54 -22.01 28.43 -20.16
N PHE A 55 -23.14 29.09 -19.89
CA PHE A 55 -24.02 29.55 -20.94
C PHE A 55 -23.50 30.85 -21.57
N ARG A 56 -24.02 31.18 -22.77
CA ARG A 56 -23.79 32.48 -23.38
C ARG A 56 -24.63 33.55 -22.69
N GLN A 57 -24.20 34.82 -22.81
CA GLN A 57 -24.84 35.95 -22.14
C GLN A 57 -26.33 36.09 -22.44
N ASP A 58 -26.73 35.81 -23.68
CA ASP A 58 -28.14 35.81 -24.10
C ASP A 58 -29.01 34.82 -23.31
N ILE A 59 -28.50 33.63 -23.00
CA ILE A 59 -29.19 32.66 -22.15
C ILE A 59 -29.29 33.18 -20.70
N TYR A 60 -28.21 33.75 -20.14
CA TYR A 60 -28.25 34.35 -18.81
C TYR A 60 -29.24 35.52 -18.71
N ASP A 61 -29.37 36.33 -19.77
CA ASP A 61 -30.23 37.50 -19.78
C ASP A 61 -31.72 37.12 -19.92
N HIS A 62 -32.04 36.06 -20.65
CA HIS A 62 -33.41 35.74 -21.03
C HIS A 62 -34.01 34.50 -20.35
N VAL A 63 -33.20 33.58 -19.80
CA VAL A 63 -33.67 32.36 -19.12
C VAL A 63 -33.54 32.53 -17.61
N ASN A 64 -34.58 32.16 -16.87
CA ASN A 64 -34.64 32.27 -15.41
C ASN A 64 -34.13 31.01 -14.74
N TYR A 65 -34.73 29.86 -15.05
CA TYR A 65 -34.36 28.57 -14.47
C TYR A 65 -34.63 27.44 -15.46
N ALA A 66 -33.97 26.31 -15.24
CA ALA A 66 -34.23 25.05 -15.92
C ALA A 66 -34.87 24.08 -14.94
N VAL A 67 -35.88 23.34 -15.40
CA VAL A 67 -36.57 22.29 -14.65
C VAL A 67 -36.29 20.95 -15.33
N LEU A 68 -35.67 20.03 -14.60
CA LEU A 68 -35.44 18.67 -15.04
C LEU A 68 -36.26 17.72 -14.16
N ASN A 69 -37.22 17.03 -14.78
CA ASN A 69 -37.99 15.99 -14.13
C ASN A 69 -37.32 14.64 -14.37
N VAL A 70 -37.11 13.89 -13.29
CA VAL A 70 -36.39 12.62 -13.30
C VAL A 70 -37.11 11.59 -12.43
N GLU A 71 -36.92 10.33 -12.75
CA GLU A 71 -37.44 9.22 -11.98
C GLU A 71 -36.30 8.34 -11.47
N VAL A 72 -36.21 8.18 -10.15
CA VAL A 72 -35.18 7.37 -9.50
C VAL A 72 -35.86 6.40 -8.54
N GLN A 73 -35.59 5.10 -8.71
CA GLN A 73 -36.17 4.04 -7.86
C GLN A 73 -37.72 4.12 -7.75
N GLY A 74 -38.39 4.49 -8.85
CA GLY A 74 -39.85 4.64 -8.91
C GLY A 74 -40.41 5.95 -8.31
N LYS A 75 -39.54 6.85 -7.85
CA LYS A 75 -39.93 8.16 -7.32
C LYS A 75 -39.65 9.27 -8.33
N ARG A 76 -40.61 10.17 -8.51
CA ARG A 76 -40.48 11.34 -9.39
C ARG A 76 -39.94 12.54 -8.62
N LEU A 77 -38.86 13.09 -9.15
CA LEU A 77 -38.14 14.24 -8.62
C LEU A 77 -38.19 15.36 -9.66
N SER A 78 -38.46 16.58 -9.21
CA SER A 78 -38.35 17.78 -10.02
C SER A 78 -37.16 18.59 -9.52
N ILE A 79 -36.15 18.76 -10.37
CA ILE A 79 -34.94 19.51 -10.07
C ILE A 79 -35.04 20.86 -10.81
N THR A 80 -35.21 21.94 -10.06
CA THR A 80 -35.22 23.30 -10.59
C THR A 80 -33.88 23.96 -10.26
N ARG A 81 -33.13 24.40 -11.28
CA ARG A 81 -31.87 25.13 -11.11
C ARG A 81 -31.96 26.51 -11.73
N VAL A 82 -31.70 27.55 -10.95
CA VAL A 82 -31.68 28.93 -11.43
C VAL A 82 -30.49 29.14 -12.36
N VAL A 83 -30.73 29.78 -13.49
CA VAL A 83 -29.71 30.14 -14.47
C VAL A 83 -29.02 31.42 -13.99
N GLY A 84 -27.85 31.24 -13.39
CA GLY A 84 -27.05 32.31 -12.81
C GLY A 84 -25.62 31.87 -12.51
N THR A 85 -24.87 32.75 -11.88
CA THR A 85 -23.48 32.49 -11.44
C THR A 85 -23.40 31.74 -10.11
N GLU A 86 -24.44 31.85 -9.29
CA GLU A 86 -24.54 31.19 -7.99
C GLU A 86 -25.29 29.86 -8.10
N VAL A 87 -25.03 28.97 -7.16
CA VAL A 87 -25.75 27.69 -7.07
C VAL A 87 -27.05 27.96 -6.32
N ASP A 88 -28.18 27.78 -7.00
CA ASP A 88 -29.51 27.83 -6.42
C ASP A 88 -30.35 26.72 -7.07
N ILE A 89 -30.53 25.64 -6.31
CA ILE A 89 -31.18 24.42 -6.76
C ILE A 89 -32.28 24.05 -5.78
N GLU A 90 -33.48 23.82 -6.30
CA GLU A 90 -34.63 23.32 -5.57
C GLU A 90 -35.02 21.94 -6.08
N VAL A 91 -35.12 20.97 -5.18
CA VAL A 91 -35.53 19.59 -5.48
C VAL A 91 -36.85 19.28 -4.78
N VAL A 92 -37.84 18.83 -5.55
CA VAL A 92 -39.17 18.44 -5.04
C VAL A 92 -39.41 16.96 -5.33
N GLU A 93 -39.66 16.17 -4.29
CA GLU A 93 -39.98 14.74 -4.37
C GLU A 93 -41.49 14.53 -4.20
N GLY A 94 -42.23 14.45 -5.30
CA GLY A 94 -43.68 14.28 -5.27
C GLY A 94 -44.41 15.41 -4.53
N THR A 95 -45.00 15.10 -3.37
CA THR A 95 -45.73 16.07 -2.51
C THR A 95 -44.93 16.49 -1.26
N SER A 96 -43.68 16.02 -1.14
CA SER A 96 -42.80 16.38 -0.03
C SER A 96 -42.40 17.86 -0.09
N ALA A 97 -41.97 18.40 1.06
CA ALA A 97 -41.43 19.75 1.12
C ALA A 97 -40.21 19.93 0.21
N PRO A 98 -40.05 21.09 -0.46
CA PRO A 98 -38.90 21.36 -1.32
C PRO A 98 -37.60 21.39 -0.51
N GLN A 99 -36.57 20.74 -1.03
CA GLN A 99 -35.20 20.84 -0.52
C GLN A 99 -34.43 21.86 -1.34
N LYS A 100 -33.71 22.77 -0.68
CA LYS A 100 -32.94 23.84 -1.34
C LYS A 100 -31.45 23.67 -1.08
N PHE A 101 -30.66 23.84 -2.13
CA PHE A 101 -29.21 23.73 -2.09
C PHE A 101 -28.59 25.01 -2.64
N TYR A 102 -27.69 25.61 -1.86
CA TYR A 102 -27.01 26.87 -2.21
C TYR A 102 -25.51 26.70 -2.49
N ASN A 103 -25.02 25.45 -2.43
CA ASN A 103 -23.64 25.13 -2.74
C ASN A 103 -23.54 23.76 -3.43
N ASP A 104 -22.48 23.58 -4.22
CA ASP A 104 -22.24 22.36 -5.00
C ASP A 104 -21.91 21.14 -4.12
N ASP A 105 -21.45 21.34 -2.88
CA ASP A 105 -21.02 20.27 -1.98
C ASP A 105 -22.21 19.49 -1.42
N GLU A 106 -23.16 20.20 -0.81
CA GLU A 106 -24.42 19.64 -0.30
C GLU A 106 -25.24 19.01 -1.43
N TYR A 107 -25.32 19.69 -2.58
CA TYR A 107 -26.04 19.15 -3.72
C TYR A 107 -25.38 17.89 -4.29
N SER A 108 -24.04 17.86 -4.35
CA SER A 108 -23.32 16.66 -4.74
C SER A 108 -23.57 15.53 -3.75
N GLU A 109 -23.50 15.78 -2.44
CA GLU A 109 -23.80 14.79 -1.40
C GLU A 109 -25.18 14.17 -1.60
N TYR A 110 -26.20 15.00 -1.80
CA TYR A 110 -27.56 14.56 -2.12
C TYR A 110 -27.61 13.65 -3.36
N LEU A 111 -26.93 14.03 -4.46
CA LEU A 111 -26.94 13.22 -5.68
C LEU A 111 -26.14 11.91 -5.54
N PHE A 112 -25.02 11.90 -4.81
CA PHE A 112 -24.28 10.66 -4.53
C PHE A 112 -25.15 9.67 -3.75
N GLU A 113 -25.89 10.13 -2.75
CA GLU A 113 -26.86 9.32 -2.02
C GLU A 113 -28.00 8.83 -2.91
N LEU A 114 -28.54 9.70 -3.77
CA LEU A 114 -29.59 9.36 -4.73
C LEU A 114 -29.16 8.25 -5.71
N PHE A 115 -27.87 8.22 -6.08
CA PHE A 115 -27.28 7.19 -6.95
C PHE A 115 -26.78 5.95 -6.23
N SER A 116 -26.94 5.87 -4.90
CA SER A 116 -26.39 4.79 -4.08
C SER A 116 -24.87 4.62 -4.28
N LEU A 117 -24.16 5.75 -4.45
CA LEU A 117 -22.72 5.81 -4.63
C LEU A 117 -22.03 6.26 -3.34
N GLU A 118 -20.90 5.63 -3.03
CA GLU A 118 -20.07 6.11 -1.93
C GLU A 118 -19.35 7.42 -2.31
N ARG A 119 -19.26 8.34 -1.35
CA ARG A 119 -18.54 9.61 -1.48
C ARG A 119 -17.26 9.60 -0.63
N PRO A 120 -16.21 8.86 -1.03
CA PRO A 120 -15.03 8.64 -0.19
C PRO A 120 -14.17 9.89 0.00
N GLU A 121 -13.50 9.99 1.14
CA GLU A 121 -12.43 10.96 1.34
C GLU A 121 -11.16 10.55 0.60
N ILE A 122 -10.84 11.34 -0.42
CA ILE A 122 -9.72 11.14 -1.35
C ILE A 122 -8.75 12.31 -1.27
N ILE A 123 -7.60 12.16 -1.93
CA ILE A 123 -6.51 13.13 -1.87
C ILE A 123 -6.59 14.09 -3.05
N SER A 124 -6.54 15.39 -2.76
CA SER A 124 -6.43 16.43 -3.78
C SER A 124 -5.01 16.51 -4.37
N THR A 125 -4.86 17.20 -5.50
CA THR A 125 -3.55 17.53 -6.11
C THR A 125 -2.66 18.34 -5.15
N ALA A 126 -3.27 19.10 -4.23
CA ALA A 126 -2.59 19.80 -3.14
C ALA A 126 -2.28 18.91 -1.91
N ASN A 127 -2.45 17.58 -2.01
CA ASN A 127 -2.26 16.60 -0.94
C ASN A 127 -3.15 16.81 0.31
N LYS A 128 -4.32 17.46 0.17
CA LYS A 128 -5.30 17.65 1.25
C LYS A 128 -6.46 16.65 1.13
N SER A 129 -7.21 16.44 2.22
CA SER A 129 -8.47 15.69 2.15
C SER A 129 -9.48 16.46 1.30
N THR A 130 -10.20 15.74 0.44
CA THR A 130 -11.26 16.29 -0.38
C THR A 130 -12.27 15.18 -0.70
N LYS A 131 -13.46 15.57 -1.16
CA LYS A 131 -14.52 14.68 -1.61
C LYS A 131 -14.80 14.93 -3.09
N PRO A 132 -15.26 13.92 -3.84
CA PRO A 132 -15.69 14.11 -5.22
C PRO A 132 -16.99 14.91 -5.28
N TYR A 133 -17.16 15.67 -6.36
CA TYR A 133 -18.41 16.34 -6.72
C TYR A 133 -19.06 15.59 -7.88
N LEU A 134 -20.38 15.74 -8.06
CA LEU A 134 -21.01 15.08 -9.22
C LEU A 134 -20.48 15.67 -10.54
N SER A 135 -20.10 16.94 -10.55
CA SER A 135 -19.42 17.60 -11.67
C SER A 135 -18.14 16.88 -12.13
N THR A 136 -17.46 16.13 -11.25
CA THR A 136 -16.31 15.30 -11.64
C THR A 136 -16.71 13.93 -12.17
N LEU A 137 -17.88 13.40 -11.80
CA LEU A 137 -18.38 12.09 -12.25
C LEU A 137 -19.11 12.19 -13.60
N LEU A 138 -19.90 13.25 -13.80
CA LEU A 138 -20.72 13.47 -15.00
C LEU A 138 -19.96 13.36 -16.33
N PRO A 139 -18.70 13.80 -16.48
CA PRO A 139 -17.95 13.62 -17.72
C PRO A 139 -17.80 12.18 -18.21
N LEU A 140 -18.06 11.16 -17.35
CA LEU A 140 -18.09 9.77 -17.79
C LEU A 140 -19.33 9.44 -18.63
N VAL A 141 -20.43 10.15 -18.42
CA VAL A 141 -21.75 9.93 -19.05
C VAL A 141 -22.27 11.14 -19.82
N TYR A 142 -21.55 12.27 -19.79
CA TYR A 142 -21.87 13.50 -20.51
C TYR A 142 -20.65 13.96 -21.30
N LEU A 143 -20.81 14.07 -22.62
CA LEU A 143 -19.85 14.69 -23.52
C LEU A 143 -20.42 16.00 -24.05
N ASP A 144 -19.75 17.11 -23.75
CA ASP A 144 -20.04 18.41 -24.34
C ASP A 144 -19.37 18.57 -25.72
N GLN A 145 -19.88 19.51 -26.51
CA GLN A 145 -19.41 19.77 -27.87
C GLN A 145 -18.00 20.40 -27.92
N ASP A 146 -17.57 21.09 -26.87
CA ASP A 146 -16.39 21.97 -26.89
C ASP A 146 -15.10 21.24 -26.48
N ASP A 147 -15.16 20.57 -25.33
CA ASP A 147 -14.01 19.98 -24.65
C ASP A 147 -14.14 18.47 -24.42
N GLY A 148 -15.37 17.93 -24.39
CA GLY A 148 -15.66 16.52 -24.13
C GLY A 148 -14.97 15.55 -25.08
N TYR A 149 -14.67 15.98 -26.31
CA TYR A 149 -14.04 15.16 -27.35
C TYR A 149 -12.51 15.36 -27.46
N ARG A 150 -11.89 16.06 -26.50
CA ARG A 150 -10.43 16.27 -26.48
C ARG A 150 -9.65 15.06 -25.98
N GLY A 151 -10.28 14.19 -25.20
CA GLY A 151 -9.67 13.02 -24.58
C GLY A 151 -10.72 12.04 -24.06
N HIS A 152 -10.28 11.10 -23.23
CA HIS A 152 -11.15 10.08 -22.62
C HIS A 152 -11.96 10.58 -21.42
N TYR A 153 -11.59 11.73 -20.89
CA TYR A 153 -12.23 12.36 -19.74
C TYR A 153 -11.86 13.84 -19.72
N TYR A 154 -12.86 14.70 -19.58
CA TYR A 154 -12.65 16.12 -19.42
C TYR A 154 -13.51 16.66 -18.28
N SER A 155 -12.86 17.19 -17.25
CA SER A 155 -13.51 17.98 -16.19
C SER A 155 -12.93 19.39 -16.20
N LYS A 156 -13.81 20.38 -16.02
CA LYS A 156 -13.44 21.80 -15.89
C LYS A 156 -12.45 22.03 -14.75
N PHE A 157 -12.58 21.27 -13.67
CA PHE A 157 -11.69 21.32 -12.52
C PHE A 157 -11.04 19.96 -12.28
N ASN A 158 -9.70 19.95 -12.25
CA ASN A 158 -8.87 18.77 -11.97
C ASN A 158 -8.14 18.95 -10.63
N PHE A 159 -8.88 18.85 -9.53
CA PHE A 159 -8.35 19.07 -8.18
C PHE A 159 -8.12 17.76 -7.42
N ILE A 160 -8.59 16.62 -7.92
CA ILE A 160 -8.37 15.29 -7.34
C ILE A 160 -7.16 14.64 -7.99
N LYS A 161 -6.32 13.97 -7.20
CA LYS A 161 -5.18 13.22 -7.74
C LYS A 161 -5.66 11.96 -8.46
N ASP A 162 -5.23 11.76 -9.72
CA ASP A 162 -5.72 10.67 -10.58
C ASP A 162 -7.26 10.67 -10.68
N GLN A 163 -7.85 11.88 -10.78
CA GLN A 163 -9.30 12.12 -10.72
C GLN A 163 -10.11 11.15 -11.56
N PHE A 164 -9.72 10.99 -12.83
CA PHE A 164 -10.39 10.09 -13.75
C PHE A 164 -10.48 8.65 -13.23
N GLU A 165 -9.36 8.09 -12.78
CA GLU A 165 -9.36 6.71 -12.27
C GLU A 165 -10.13 6.57 -10.96
N GLU A 166 -10.12 7.61 -10.11
CA GLU A 166 -10.97 7.63 -8.91
C GLU A 166 -12.45 7.66 -9.27
N MET A 167 -12.85 8.41 -10.30
CA MET A 167 -14.25 8.48 -10.73
C MET A 167 -14.75 7.13 -11.25
N ILE A 168 -13.94 6.44 -12.06
CA ILE A 168 -14.25 5.07 -12.49
C ILE A 168 -14.30 4.13 -11.28
N ARG A 169 -13.39 4.25 -10.32
CA ARG A 169 -13.42 3.43 -9.10
C ARG A 169 -14.70 3.65 -8.30
N ILE A 170 -15.12 4.88 -8.11
CA ILE A 170 -16.38 5.21 -7.42
C ILE A 170 -17.57 4.63 -8.16
N LEU A 171 -17.61 4.79 -9.49
CA LEU A 171 -18.67 4.26 -10.33
C LEU A 171 -18.81 2.74 -10.18
N PHE A 172 -17.70 2.00 -10.16
CA PHE A 172 -17.73 0.54 -10.00
C PHE A 172 -17.62 0.06 -8.55
N LYS A 173 -17.82 0.95 -7.55
CA LYS A 173 -17.71 0.64 -6.11
C LYS A 173 -16.39 -0.04 -5.71
N LEU A 174 -15.32 0.31 -6.41
CA LEU A 174 -13.96 -0.17 -6.18
C LEU A 174 -13.29 0.66 -5.07
N PRO A 175 -12.32 0.07 -4.34
CA PRO A 175 -11.60 0.81 -3.30
C PRO A 175 -10.85 2.01 -3.89
N PRO A 176 -10.85 3.17 -3.19
CA PRO A 176 -10.17 4.38 -3.65
C PRO A 176 -8.67 4.16 -3.77
N LYS A 177 -8.06 4.69 -4.84
CA LYS A 177 -6.62 4.55 -5.12
C LYS A 177 -5.80 5.44 -4.18
N ASN A 178 -6.28 6.66 -3.92
CA ASN A 178 -5.66 7.69 -3.10
C ASN A 178 -6.54 8.03 -1.90
N SER A 179 -6.88 7.04 -1.08
CA SER A 179 -7.63 7.26 0.17
C SER A 179 -6.86 8.16 1.15
N PHE A 180 -7.51 9.23 1.62
CA PHE A 180 -6.92 10.11 2.64
C PHE A 180 -6.74 9.38 3.97
N ASN A 181 -7.75 8.63 4.41
CA ASN A 181 -7.73 7.88 5.67
C ASN A 181 -6.60 6.85 5.73
N LYS A 182 -6.41 6.06 4.66
CA LYS A 182 -5.30 5.11 4.58
C LYS A 182 -3.95 5.82 4.61
N LYS A 183 -3.80 6.95 3.91
CA LYS A 183 -2.56 7.73 3.92
C LYS A 183 -2.27 8.34 5.29
N LYS A 184 -3.30 8.87 5.98
CA LYS A 184 -3.19 9.39 7.35
C LYS A 184 -2.74 8.29 8.32
N GLN A 185 -3.38 7.12 8.27
CA GLN A 185 -2.99 5.95 9.08
C GLN A 185 -1.56 5.51 8.75
N ALA A 186 -1.18 5.47 7.47
CA ALA A 186 0.17 5.12 7.06
C ALA A 186 1.23 6.10 7.59
N ILE A 187 0.92 7.41 7.68
CA ILE A 187 1.82 8.41 8.28
C ILE A 187 1.96 8.16 9.78
N ILE A 188 0.86 7.97 10.50
CA ILE A 188 0.86 7.72 11.95
C ILE A 188 1.65 6.45 12.28
N GLU A 189 1.41 5.35 11.56
CA GLU A 189 2.12 4.08 11.80
C GLU A 189 3.60 4.18 11.41
N LYS A 190 3.98 5.01 10.42
CA LYS A 190 5.40 5.30 10.11
C LYS A 190 6.08 6.11 11.20
N GLU A 191 5.41 7.11 11.77
CA GLU A 191 5.95 7.88 12.90
C GLU A 191 6.13 6.98 14.13
N LYS A 192 5.16 6.11 14.40
CA LYS A 192 5.23 5.11 15.47
C LYS A 192 6.39 4.13 15.25
N LEU A 193 6.58 3.64 14.03
CA LEU A 193 7.71 2.78 13.67
C LEU A 193 9.05 3.51 13.92
N ALA A 194 9.18 4.76 13.49
CA ALA A 194 10.40 5.54 13.71
C ALA A 194 10.72 5.78 15.21
N GLN A 195 9.69 5.88 16.06
CA GLN A 195 9.86 5.94 17.52
C GLN A 195 10.31 4.59 18.09
N LEU A 196 9.70 3.49 17.63
CA LEU A 196 10.07 2.13 18.03
C LEU A 196 11.50 1.79 17.60
N ASP A 197 11.93 2.16 16.39
CA ASP A 197 13.29 1.97 15.90
C ASP A 197 14.32 2.61 16.84
N LYS A 198 14.05 3.85 17.28
CA LYS A 198 14.89 4.56 18.26
C LYS A 198 14.90 3.84 19.61
N ALA A 199 13.75 3.39 20.09
CA ALA A 199 13.63 2.68 21.36
C ALA A 199 14.37 1.33 21.34
N VAL A 200 14.23 0.55 20.27
CA VAL A 200 14.94 -0.72 20.04
C VAL A 200 16.45 -0.49 20.02
N HIS A 201 16.94 0.53 19.30
CA HIS A 201 18.37 0.84 19.25
C HIS A 201 18.93 1.22 20.64
N LEU A 202 18.21 2.02 21.42
CA LEU A 202 18.61 2.37 22.78
C LEU A 202 18.59 1.17 23.73
N ALA A 203 17.57 0.31 23.62
CA ALA A 203 17.45 -0.90 24.43
C ALA A 203 18.54 -1.93 24.08
N SER A 204 18.82 -2.14 22.79
CA SER A 204 19.91 -3.00 22.31
C SER A 204 21.25 -2.55 22.88
N ARG A 205 21.56 -1.24 22.82
CA ARG A 205 22.82 -0.71 23.38
C ARG A 205 22.93 -0.95 24.88
N ARG A 206 21.83 -0.75 25.64
CA ARG A 206 21.83 -1.01 27.09
C ARG A 206 22.01 -2.49 27.40
N TYR A 207 21.35 -3.36 26.64
CA TYR A 207 21.46 -4.80 26.77
C TYR A 207 22.88 -5.29 26.48
N GLU A 208 23.50 -4.88 25.36
CA GLU A 208 24.88 -5.27 25.04
C GLU A 208 25.88 -4.75 26.08
N ASN A 209 25.74 -3.50 26.54
CA ASN A 209 26.60 -2.98 27.61
C ASN A 209 26.47 -3.79 28.91
N GLN A 210 25.25 -4.18 29.30
CA GLN A 210 25.03 -4.99 30.50
C GLN A 210 25.56 -6.41 30.31
N LYS A 211 25.45 -6.96 29.10
CA LYS A 211 25.96 -8.28 28.74
C LYS A 211 27.49 -8.32 28.83
N GLU A 212 28.18 -7.28 28.38
CA GLU A 212 29.63 -7.13 28.59
C GLU A 212 30.00 -7.06 30.08
N LEU A 213 29.20 -6.40 30.93
CA LEU A 213 29.45 -6.34 32.37
C LEU A 213 29.24 -7.67 33.12
N VAL A 214 28.56 -8.63 32.48
CA VAL A 214 28.20 -9.94 33.03
C VAL A 214 29.06 -11.06 32.41
N SER A 215 29.92 -10.77 31.42
CA SER A 215 30.76 -11.77 30.74
C SER A 215 31.62 -12.63 31.67
N ASP A 216 32.00 -12.06 32.81
CA ASP A 216 32.90 -12.69 33.78
C ASP A 216 32.15 -13.60 34.78
N ILE A 217 30.80 -13.59 34.74
CA ILE A 217 29.94 -14.39 35.63
C ILE A 217 29.59 -15.70 34.91
N ASN A 218 30.26 -16.79 35.32
CA ASN A 218 30.05 -18.13 34.74
C ASN A 218 28.96 -18.95 35.43
N LYS A 219 28.29 -18.41 36.45
CA LYS A 219 27.23 -19.11 37.18
C LYS A 219 25.87 -18.64 36.68
N THR A 220 24.93 -19.56 36.59
CA THR A 220 23.53 -19.19 36.28
C THR A 220 22.90 -18.45 37.47
N SER A 221 21.84 -17.69 37.21
CA SER A 221 21.13 -16.99 38.29
C SER A 221 20.57 -17.96 39.35
N GLU A 222 20.26 -19.19 38.96
CA GLU A 222 19.77 -20.25 39.84
C GLU A 222 20.90 -20.81 40.72
N GLU A 223 22.08 -21.10 40.14
CA GLU A 223 23.25 -21.57 40.88
C GLU A 223 23.72 -20.56 41.94
N ILE A 224 23.71 -19.27 41.61
CA ILE A 224 24.04 -18.20 42.56
C ILE A 224 23.02 -18.15 43.70
N TYR A 225 21.74 -18.40 43.42
CA TYR A 225 20.68 -18.41 44.43
C TYR A 225 20.87 -19.56 45.42
N GLU A 226 21.13 -20.77 44.92
CA GLU A 226 21.38 -21.96 45.75
C GLU A 226 22.61 -21.80 46.64
N GLU A 227 23.67 -21.18 46.11
CA GLU A 227 24.91 -20.94 46.86
C GLU A 227 24.76 -19.86 47.94
N ILE A 228 24.01 -18.79 47.65
CA ILE A 228 23.62 -17.80 48.67
C ILE A 228 22.82 -18.49 49.79
N GLU A 229 21.86 -19.35 49.45
CA GLU A 229 21.05 -20.06 50.44
C GLU A 229 21.89 -21.03 51.30
N MET A 230 22.88 -21.70 50.71
CA MET A 230 23.82 -22.55 51.47
C MET A 230 24.71 -21.73 52.41
N LEU A 231 25.26 -20.61 51.94
CA LEU A 231 26.12 -19.74 52.74
C LEU A 231 25.34 -19.06 53.88
N ASP A 232 24.09 -18.67 53.67
CA ASP A 232 23.22 -18.14 54.73
C ASP A 232 22.93 -19.21 55.80
N LYS A 233 22.69 -20.46 55.40
CA LYS A 233 22.53 -21.58 56.35
C LYS A 233 23.80 -21.85 57.14
N GLU A 234 24.97 -21.79 56.52
CA GLU A 234 26.26 -21.93 57.22
C GLU A 234 26.52 -20.76 58.19
N LEU A 235 26.18 -19.53 57.78
CA LEU A 235 26.27 -18.33 58.61
C LEU A 235 25.37 -18.44 59.85
N ASP A 236 24.14 -18.93 59.69
CA ASP A 236 23.20 -19.12 60.81
C ASP A 236 23.65 -20.24 61.75
N ASN A 237 24.21 -21.33 61.22
CA ASN A 237 24.79 -22.40 62.03
C ASN A 237 25.98 -21.92 62.87
N LEU A 238 26.82 -21.03 62.33
CA LEU A 238 27.95 -20.43 63.07
C LEU A 238 27.50 -19.43 64.14
N LYS A 239 26.31 -18.84 64.00
CA LYS A 239 25.71 -17.93 65.00
C LYS A 239 24.97 -18.66 66.13
N SER A 240 24.49 -19.88 65.90
CA SER A 240 23.70 -20.64 66.89
C SER A 240 24.57 -21.57 67.77
N PHE A 241 24.80 -21.15 69.02
CA PHE A 241 25.37 -21.90 70.18
C PHE A 241 26.82 -22.43 70.12
N HIS A 242 27.63 -22.06 71.15
CA HIS A 242 28.95 -22.62 71.55
C HIS A 242 29.75 -23.29 70.42
N SER A 243 30.08 -22.53 69.38
CA SER A 243 30.99 -22.97 68.34
C SER A 243 32.38 -23.13 68.95
N ASN A 244 32.83 -24.38 69.03
CA ASN A 244 34.18 -24.68 69.51
C ASN A 244 35.20 -24.16 68.50
N HIS A 245 36.45 -23.94 68.93
CA HIS A 245 37.57 -23.57 68.05
C HIS A 245 37.64 -24.43 66.77
N ASP A 246 37.40 -25.73 66.91
CA ASP A 246 37.36 -26.71 65.82
C ASP A 246 36.28 -26.44 64.77
N ASP A 247 35.12 -25.89 65.13
CA ASP A 247 34.04 -25.63 64.17
C ASP A 247 34.36 -24.45 63.24
N SER A 248 35.10 -23.46 63.75
CA SER A 248 35.61 -22.33 62.97
C SER A 248 36.72 -22.77 62.02
N LEU A 249 37.62 -23.65 62.50
CA LEU A 249 38.65 -24.25 61.66
C LEU A 249 38.05 -25.17 60.58
N ASN A 250 37.01 -25.94 60.91
CA ASN A 250 36.29 -26.78 59.96
C ASN A 250 35.59 -25.95 58.88
N ALA A 251 35.06 -24.76 59.20
CA ALA A 251 34.49 -23.85 58.21
C ALA A 251 35.57 -23.34 57.22
N LEU A 252 36.73 -22.91 57.73
CA LEU A 252 37.86 -22.50 56.88
C LEU A 252 38.40 -23.66 56.02
N ASP A 253 38.51 -24.86 56.59
CA ASP A 253 38.96 -26.06 55.87
C ASP A 253 37.96 -26.47 54.77
N LYS A 254 36.65 -26.29 54.99
CA LYS A 254 35.63 -26.46 53.94
C LYS A 254 35.80 -25.45 52.81
N ILE A 255 36.01 -24.17 53.11
CA ILE A 255 36.24 -23.13 52.09
C ILE A 255 37.50 -23.43 51.28
N ILE A 256 38.60 -23.81 51.96
CA ILE A 256 39.85 -24.23 51.29
C ILE A 256 39.60 -25.44 50.39
N SER A 257 38.82 -26.43 50.85
CA SER A 257 38.48 -27.60 50.04
C SER A 257 37.65 -27.24 48.80
N SER A 258 36.72 -26.28 48.93
CA SER A 258 35.90 -25.77 47.85
C SER A 258 36.77 -25.06 46.79
N HIS A 259 37.63 -24.12 47.21
CA HIS A 259 38.54 -23.43 46.29
C HIS A 259 39.49 -24.40 45.57
N LYS A 260 39.99 -25.44 46.25
CA LYS A 260 40.80 -26.49 45.61
C LYS A 260 40.02 -27.28 44.55
N ARG A 261 38.74 -27.57 44.78
CA ARG A 261 37.87 -28.19 43.75
C ARG A 261 37.65 -27.24 42.58
N THR A 262 37.42 -25.96 42.83
CA THR A 262 37.29 -24.95 41.77
C THR A 262 38.54 -24.86 40.90
N ILE A 263 39.74 -24.86 41.51
CA ILE A 263 41.01 -24.89 40.79
C ILE A 263 41.10 -26.15 39.91
N HIS A 264 40.72 -27.31 40.46
CA HIS A 264 40.74 -28.57 39.70
C HIS A 264 39.82 -28.53 38.48
N ASN A 265 38.59 -28.03 38.64
CA ASN A 265 37.63 -27.91 37.54
C ASN A 265 38.14 -26.94 36.46
N ILE A 266 38.70 -25.80 36.84
CA ILE A 266 39.32 -24.86 35.89
C ILE A 266 40.47 -25.54 35.13
N ASP A 267 41.28 -26.37 35.79
CA ASP A 267 42.35 -27.14 35.15
C ASP A 267 41.83 -28.24 34.21
N GLU A 268 40.62 -28.77 34.43
CA GLU A 268 39.95 -29.67 33.49
C GLU A 268 39.41 -28.92 32.27
N ASP A 269 38.72 -27.79 32.48
CA ASP A 269 38.21 -26.94 31.39
C ASP A 269 39.33 -26.46 30.47
N ILE A 270 40.45 -26.00 31.04
CA ILE A 270 41.64 -25.61 30.27
C ILE A 270 42.17 -26.79 29.45
N ARG A 271 42.18 -28.00 30.02
CA ARG A 271 42.64 -29.21 29.31
C ARG A 271 41.71 -29.56 28.17
N GLU A 272 40.40 -29.55 28.38
CA GLU A 272 39.40 -29.84 27.35
C GLU A 272 39.50 -28.85 26.18
N LEU A 273 39.56 -27.54 26.47
CA LEU A 273 39.73 -26.51 25.44
C LEU A 273 41.04 -26.71 24.67
N HIS A 274 42.15 -27.02 25.35
CA HIS A 274 43.41 -27.34 24.67
C HIS A 274 43.31 -28.56 23.75
N TYR A 275 42.60 -29.62 24.15
CA TYR A 275 42.35 -30.77 23.28
C TYR A 275 41.50 -30.39 22.07
N ARG A 276 40.47 -29.57 22.26
CA ARG A 276 39.60 -29.09 21.19
C ARG A 276 40.38 -28.24 20.18
N THR A 277 41.19 -27.28 20.63
CA THR A 277 42.03 -26.46 19.75
C THR A 277 42.99 -27.31 18.92
N LYS A 278 43.64 -28.31 19.53
CA LYS A 278 44.50 -29.27 18.81
C LYS A 278 43.72 -30.11 17.79
N GLY A 279 42.50 -30.52 18.12
CA GLY A 279 41.61 -31.22 17.20
C GLY A 279 41.27 -30.37 15.98
N VAL A 280 40.96 -29.08 16.19
CA VAL A 280 40.71 -28.11 15.13
C VAL A 280 41.94 -27.92 14.23
N GLU A 281 43.14 -27.81 14.81
CA GLU A 281 44.41 -27.74 14.05
C GLU A 281 44.61 -28.97 13.16
N SER A 282 44.30 -30.17 13.65
CA SER A 282 44.35 -31.41 12.87
C SER A 282 43.37 -31.39 11.70
N ILE A 283 42.13 -30.95 11.93
CA ILE A 283 41.11 -30.84 10.88
C ILE A 283 41.55 -29.84 9.81
N ILE A 284 42.11 -28.69 10.20
CA ILE A 284 42.66 -27.71 9.26
C ILE A 284 43.79 -28.34 8.42
N ALA A 285 44.67 -29.14 9.01
CA ALA A 285 45.72 -29.84 8.27
C ALA A 285 45.17 -30.86 7.27
N GLU A 286 44.11 -31.59 7.62
CA GLU A 286 43.41 -32.52 6.73
C GLU A 286 42.75 -31.78 5.55
N ILE A 287 42.02 -30.69 5.82
CA ILE A 287 41.41 -29.87 4.77
C ILE A 287 42.47 -29.27 3.84
N ASN A 288 43.61 -28.81 4.38
CA ASN A 288 44.71 -28.32 3.53
C ASN A 288 45.29 -29.42 2.64
N THR A 289 45.40 -30.65 3.14
CA THR A 289 45.82 -31.81 2.33
C THR A 289 44.82 -32.11 1.21
N GLU A 290 43.51 -31.96 1.47
CA GLU A 290 42.47 -32.10 0.47
C GLU A 290 42.53 -30.97 -0.58
N VAL A 291 42.76 -29.72 -0.15
CA VAL A 291 42.98 -28.58 -1.04
C VAL A 291 44.19 -28.82 -1.95
N ASP A 292 45.30 -29.33 -1.41
CA ASP A 292 46.50 -29.67 -2.19
C ASP A 292 46.22 -30.79 -3.20
N THR A 293 45.44 -31.80 -2.81
CA THR A 293 45.01 -32.88 -3.72
C THR A 293 44.12 -32.34 -4.85
N LEU A 294 43.19 -31.42 -4.54
CA LEU A 294 42.36 -30.74 -5.53
C LEU A 294 43.21 -29.87 -6.47
N ASN A 295 44.20 -29.13 -5.95
CA ASN A 295 45.15 -28.36 -6.76
C ASN A 295 45.90 -29.27 -7.73
N LEU A 296 46.45 -30.40 -7.26
CA LEU A 296 47.16 -31.38 -8.09
C LEU A 296 46.27 -31.95 -9.21
N ASN A 297 44.99 -32.21 -8.90
CA ASN A 297 44.03 -32.68 -9.89
C ASN A 297 43.76 -31.63 -10.99
N GLU A 298 43.64 -30.35 -10.62
CA GLU A 298 43.48 -29.26 -11.58
C GLU A 298 44.75 -29.01 -12.40
N GLU A 299 45.94 -29.13 -11.80
CA GLU A 299 47.21 -29.04 -12.51
C GLU A 299 47.39 -30.17 -13.53
N ALA A 300 47.11 -31.42 -13.13
CA ALA A 300 47.11 -32.56 -14.04
C ALA A 300 46.14 -32.34 -15.20
N ARG A 301 44.93 -31.84 -14.93
CA ARG A 301 43.95 -31.46 -15.98
C ARG A 301 44.49 -30.39 -16.91
N ARG A 302 45.11 -29.32 -16.41
CA ARG A 302 45.70 -28.26 -17.24
C ARG A 302 46.78 -28.80 -18.19
N VAL A 303 47.54 -29.80 -17.76
CA VAL A 303 48.49 -30.51 -18.62
C VAL A 303 47.75 -31.29 -19.72
N PHE A 304 46.66 -31.99 -19.39
CA PHE A 304 45.82 -32.70 -20.37
C PHE A 304 45.11 -31.77 -21.37
N VAL A 305 44.71 -30.57 -20.96
CA VAL A 305 44.12 -29.57 -21.87
C VAL A 305 45.17 -28.97 -22.80
N ARG A 306 46.43 -28.86 -22.36
CA ARG A 306 47.55 -28.32 -23.16
C ARG A 306 48.14 -29.34 -24.14
N SER A 307 47.95 -30.65 -23.92
CA SER A 307 48.35 -31.67 -24.90
C SER A 307 47.42 -31.64 -26.12
N SER A 308 47.98 -31.31 -27.29
CA SER A 308 47.27 -31.20 -28.56
C SER A 308 46.62 -32.49 -29.05
N ASP A 309 47.01 -33.63 -28.49
CA ASP A 309 46.56 -34.97 -28.90
C ASP A 309 45.14 -35.31 -28.40
N LEU A 310 44.62 -34.58 -27.41
CA LEU A 310 43.31 -34.85 -26.78
C LEU A 310 42.27 -33.75 -27.00
N CYS A 311 42.68 -32.48 -27.03
CA CYS A 311 41.77 -31.38 -27.38
C CYS A 311 42.47 -30.26 -28.17
N GLY A 312 42.44 -30.38 -29.50
CA GLY A 312 43.03 -29.40 -30.43
C GLY A 312 42.11 -28.28 -30.90
N SER A 313 40.88 -28.15 -30.36
CA SER A 313 39.93 -27.10 -30.76
C SER A 313 39.76 -26.03 -29.66
N SER A 314 39.65 -24.77 -30.08
CA SER A 314 39.49 -23.60 -29.19
C SER A 314 38.19 -23.59 -28.37
N ASN A 315 37.25 -24.51 -28.64
CA ASN A 315 35.94 -24.65 -27.99
C ASN A 315 35.75 -25.99 -27.25
N CYS A 316 36.84 -26.59 -26.76
CA CYS A 316 36.79 -27.84 -26.00
C CYS A 316 36.05 -27.68 -24.65
N GLN A 317 34.78 -28.12 -24.57
CA GLN A 317 33.96 -28.06 -23.35
C GLN A 317 34.07 -29.30 -22.44
N LEU A 318 34.88 -30.30 -22.82
CA LEU A 318 35.01 -31.62 -22.16
C LEU A 318 35.25 -31.56 -20.64
N PHE A 319 35.82 -30.47 -20.13
CA PHE A 319 36.14 -30.30 -18.72
C PHE A 319 35.61 -28.99 -18.10
N SER A 320 34.67 -28.29 -18.76
CA SER A 320 34.13 -27.03 -18.26
C SER A 320 33.42 -27.19 -16.90
N GLY A 321 32.60 -28.23 -16.74
CA GLY A 321 31.90 -28.52 -15.50
C GLY A 321 32.79 -28.91 -14.31
N SER A 322 33.99 -29.47 -14.55
CA SER A 322 34.94 -29.81 -13.47
C SER A 322 35.74 -28.61 -12.95
N SER A 323 35.91 -27.56 -13.77
CA SER A 323 36.54 -26.30 -13.35
C SER A 323 35.64 -25.50 -12.42
N ASP A 324 34.35 -25.42 -12.75
CA ASP A 324 33.37 -24.69 -11.95
C ASP A 324 33.10 -25.37 -10.60
N SER A 325 33.11 -26.71 -10.56
CA SER A 325 33.00 -27.46 -9.29
C SER A 325 34.26 -27.32 -8.45
N TYR A 326 35.45 -27.34 -9.05
CA TYR A 326 36.72 -27.10 -8.36
C TYR A 326 36.75 -25.74 -7.65
N SER A 327 36.43 -24.65 -8.36
CA SER A 327 36.43 -23.30 -7.76
C SER A 327 35.43 -23.16 -6.62
N LYS A 328 34.24 -23.78 -6.74
CA LYS A 328 33.24 -23.79 -5.66
C LYS A 328 33.70 -24.58 -4.44
N ASN A 329 34.28 -25.77 -4.66
CA ASN A 329 34.79 -26.61 -3.58
C ASN A 329 35.96 -25.95 -2.86
N LEU A 330 36.88 -25.31 -3.59
CA LEU A 330 38.01 -24.60 -3.01
C LEU A 330 37.56 -23.40 -2.15
N LEU A 331 36.57 -22.63 -2.62
CA LEU A 331 36.00 -21.53 -1.84
C LEU A 331 35.34 -22.03 -0.56
N TYR A 332 34.57 -23.11 -0.66
CA TYR A 332 33.89 -23.73 0.47
C TYR A 332 34.88 -24.21 1.54
N LEU A 333 35.91 -24.98 1.15
CA LEU A 333 36.94 -25.48 2.08
C LEU A 333 37.71 -24.32 2.73
N ARG A 334 37.98 -23.24 2.00
CA ARG A 334 38.64 -22.05 2.55
C ARG A 334 37.80 -21.28 3.56
N ASP A 335 36.49 -21.17 3.32
CA ASP A 335 35.60 -20.53 4.29
C ASP A 335 35.43 -21.42 5.54
N GLN A 336 35.39 -22.75 5.39
CA GLN A 336 35.42 -23.68 6.53
C GLN A 336 36.69 -23.53 7.38
N ILE A 337 37.87 -23.38 6.75
CA ILE A 337 39.12 -23.11 7.49
C ILE A 337 39.01 -21.82 8.32
N LYS A 338 38.50 -20.73 7.74
CA LYS A 338 38.34 -19.46 8.47
C LYS A 338 37.42 -19.58 9.69
N ASP A 339 36.31 -20.31 9.56
CA ASP A 339 35.38 -20.54 10.65
C ASP A 339 36.04 -21.36 11.78
N LEU A 340 36.83 -22.38 11.42
CA LEU A 340 37.60 -23.19 12.35
C LEU A 340 38.70 -22.38 13.06
N GLU A 341 39.45 -21.57 12.32
CA GLU A 341 40.49 -20.68 12.89
C GLU A 341 39.89 -19.68 13.88
N ARG A 342 38.74 -19.08 13.53
CA ARG A 342 38.04 -18.15 14.42
C ARG A 342 37.58 -18.83 15.72
N ASN A 343 37.11 -20.07 15.64
CA ASN A 343 36.73 -20.84 16.82
C ASN A 343 37.96 -21.17 17.69
N ALA A 344 39.08 -21.56 17.07
CA ALA A 344 40.33 -21.81 17.77
C ALA A 344 40.86 -20.55 18.49
N GLU A 345 40.76 -19.38 17.86
CA GLU A 345 41.17 -18.10 18.47
C GLU A 345 40.29 -17.72 19.66
N ASN A 346 38.97 -17.92 19.57
CA ASN A 346 38.05 -17.72 20.68
C ASN A 346 38.37 -18.66 21.86
N ASP A 347 38.70 -19.92 21.57
CA ASP A 347 39.08 -20.90 22.59
C ASP A 347 40.38 -20.51 23.30
N LEU A 348 41.39 -20.05 22.55
CA LEU A 348 42.64 -19.54 23.11
C LEU A 348 42.40 -18.32 24.02
N SER A 349 41.54 -17.39 23.61
CA SER A 349 41.16 -16.24 24.43
C SER A 349 40.50 -16.69 25.75
N ARG A 350 39.61 -17.68 25.68
CA ARG A 350 38.95 -18.26 26.87
C ARG A 350 39.94 -18.98 27.79
N ILE A 351 40.93 -19.69 27.24
CA ILE A 351 42.00 -20.32 28.03
C ILE A 351 42.79 -19.27 28.80
N ASP A 352 43.13 -18.13 28.20
CA ASP A 352 43.87 -17.06 28.87
C ASP A 352 43.05 -16.38 29.99
N GLU A 353 41.74 -16.30 29.83
CA GLU A 353 40.82 -15.85 30.88
C GLU A 353 40.78 -16.84 32.05
N LEU A 354 40.61 -18.13 31.77
CA LEU A 354 40.60 -19.20 32.78
C LEU A 354 41.92 -19.26 33.56
N LYS A 355 43.07 -19.06 32.90
CA LYS A 355 44.38 -18.95 33.55
C LYS A 355 44.46 -17.78 34.53
N ARG A 356 43.96 -16.59 34.13
CA ARG A 356 43.92 -15.42 35.01
C ARG A 356 43.05 -15.68 36.24
N ARG A 357 41.89 -16.31 36.04
CA ARG A 357 40.99 -16.69 37.13
C ARG A 357 41.61 -17.72 38.08
N ARG A 358 42.28 -18.74 37.54
CA ARG A 358 43.02 -19.74 38.32
C ARG A 358 44.02 -19.07 39.27
N ILE A 359 44.81 -18.12 38.76
CA ILE A 359 45.79 -17.36 39.57
C ILE A 359 45.09 -16.57 40.69
N ALA A 360 43.94 -15.95 40.40
CA ALA A 360 43.17 -15.22 41.39
C ALA A 360 42.64 -16.12 42.52
N VAL A 361 42.07 -17.28 42.18
CA VAL A 361 41.57 -18.27 43.16
C VAL A 361 42.71 -18.88 43.96
N GLU A 362 43.87 -19.14 43.34
CA GLU A 362 45.08 -19.57 44.05
C GLU A 362 45.57 -18.52 45.06
N GLY A 363 45.49 -17.24 44.70
CA GLY A 363 45.82 -16.13 45.60
C GLY A 363 44.90 -16.07 46.83
N LEU A 364 43.59 -16.15 46.62
CA LEU A 364 42.59 -16.20 47.69
C LEU A 364 42.78 -17.44 48.59
N THR A 365 43.06 -18.60 47.98
CA THR A 365 43.32 -19.83 48.75
C THR A 365 44.54 -19.69 49.65
N ARG A 366 45.61 -19.00 49.20
CA ARG A 366 46.78 -18.75 50.04
C ARG A 366 46.45 -17.82 51.21
N GLN A 367 45.67 -16.76 50.97
CA GLN A 367 45.24 -15.85 52.03
C GLN A 367 44.42 -16.59 53.10
N ILE A 368 43.45 -17.40 52.70
CA ILE A 368 42.61 -18.17 53.63
C ILE A 368 43.44 -19.23 54.39
N VAL A 369 44.45 -19.84 53.75
CA VAL A 369 45.37 -20.76 54.43
C VAL A 369 46.25 -20.02 55.46
N GLU A 370 46.71 -18.82 55.15
CA GLU A 370 47.43 -17.97 56.11
C GLU A 370 46.54 -17.54 57.28
N GLU A 371 45.30 -17.12 57.01
CA GLU A 371 44.28 -16.80 58.02
C GLU A 371 43.97 -18.01 58.91
N ARG A 372 43.76 -19.19 58.32
CA ARG A 372 43.55 -20.45 59.03
C ARG A 372 44.74 -20.78 59.93
N ASN A 373 45.98 -20.60 59.46
CA ASN A 373 47.17 -20.84 60.28
C ASN A 373 47.30 -19.82 61.43
N ASN A 374 46.93 -18.57 61.20
CA ASN A 374 46.92 -17.53 62.23
C ASN A 374 45.80 -17.75 63.28
N ALA A 375 44.66 -18.30 62.87
CA ALA A 375 43.52 -18.62 63.74
C ALA A 375 43.82 -19.79 64.71
N ILE A 376 44.75 -20.67 64.36
CA ILE A 376 45.25 -21.74 65.24
C ILE A 376 45.97 -21.17 66.47
N GLU A 377 46.62 -20.00 66.32
CA GLU A 377 47.40 -19.36 67.38
C GLU A 377 46.59 -18.34 68.21
N ARG A 378 45.32 -18.07 67.84
CA ARG A 378 44.46 -17.03 68.44
C ARG A 378 43.27 -17.62 69.24
N THR A 379 42.65 -16.77 70.05
CA THR A 379 41.49 -17.11 70.91
C THR A 379 40.24 -17.47 70.10
N GLU A 380 39.38 -18.35 70.64
CA GLU A 380 38.12 -18.84 70.03
C GLU A 380 37.25 -17.76 69.40
N ALA A 381 37.11 -16.61 70.05
CA ALA A 381 36.31 -15.50 69.55
C ALA A 381 36.89 -14.85 68.27
N SER A 382 38.21 -14.87 68.07
CA SER A 382 38.86 -14.29 66.89
C SER A 382 38.65 -15.16 65.65
N ALA A 383 38.77 -16.49 65.79
CA ALA A 383 38.57 -17.45 64.70
C ALA A 383 37.13 -17.45 64.19
N LEU A 384 36.15 -17.29 65.10
CA LEU A 384 34.73 -17.13 64.76
C LEU A 384 34.44 -15.87 63.95
N VAL A 385 34.99 -14.73 64.36
CA VAL A 385 34.77 -13.44 63.69
C VAL A 385 35.38 -13.45 62.29
N GLU A 386 36.55 -14.05 62.10
CA GLU A 386 37.21 -14.19 60.81
C GLU A 386 36.40 -15.09 59.85
N ALA A 387 35.93 -16.26 60.30
CA ALA A 387 35.09 -17.15 59.48
C ALA A 387 33.74 -16.50 59.09
N ILE A 388 33.10 -15.78 60.02
CA ILE A 388 31.85 -15.04 59.73
C ILE A 388 32.10 -13.92 58.73
N SER A 389 33.23 -13.21 58.83
CA SER A 389 33.58 -12.13 57.92
C SER A 389 33.79 -12.64 56.49
N GLU A 390 34.45 -13.80 56.33
CA GLU A 390 34.72 -14.37 55.00
C GLU A 390 33.46 -14.89 54.31
N ILE A 391 32.59 -15.61 55.03
CA ILE A 391 31.28 -16.06 54.50
C ILE A 391 30.45 -14.84 54.07
N LYS A 392 30.46 -13.77 54.88
CA LYS A 392 29.73 -12.53 54.56
C LYS A 392 30.29 -11.82 53.31
N ASN A 393 31.61 -11.84 53.11
CA ASN A 393 32.23 -11.27 51.92
C ASN A 393 31.85 -12.05 50.65
N GLN A 394 31.85 -13.39 50.72
CA GLN A 394 31.40 -14.24 49.62
C GLN A 394 29.92 -14.03 49.30
N LEU A 395 29.07 -13.96 50.34
CA LEU A 395 27.64 -13.70 50.19
C LEU A 395 27.36 -12.34 49.55
N PHE A 396 28.08 -11.29 49.96
CA PHE A 396 27.97 -9.96 49.33
C PHE A 396 28.41 -9.98 47.86
N GLY A 397 29.50 -10.69 47.53
CA GLY A 397 29.97 -10.86 46.16
C GLY A 397 28.93 -11.55 45.26
N LEU A 398 28.32 -12.64 45.75
CA LEU A 398 27.28 -13.38 45.04
C LEU A 398 25.99 -12.55 44.87
N GLN A 399 25.59 -11.79 45.87
CA GLN A 399 24.44 -10.87 45.78
C GLN A 399 24.65 -9.78 44.70
N VAL A 400 25.85 -9.21 44.61
CA VAL A 400 26.18 -8.23 43.55
C VAL A 400 26.16 -8.87 42.16
N GLN A 401 26.60 -10.13 42.03
CA GLN A 401 26.53 -10.87 40.77
C GLN A 401 25.08 -11.18 40.37
N GLN A 402 24.25 -11.58 41.32
CA GLN A 402 22.82 -11.81 41.13
C GLN A 402 22.09 -10.57 40.65
N GLU A 403 22.33 -9.41 41.28
CA GLU A 403 21.70 -8.13 40.88
C GLU A 403 22.03 -7.76 39.42
N LYS A 404 23.27 -8.03 38.99
CA LYS A 404 23.70 -7.78 37.60
C LYS A 404 22.99 -8.70 36.60
N LEU A 405 22.81 -9.97 36.94
CA LEU A 405 22.08 -10.95 36.12
C LEU A 405 20.59 -10.62 36.03
N ASP A 406 19.95 -10.27 37.14
CA ASP A 406 18.56 -9.82 37.18
C ASP A 406 18.34 -8.58 36.30
N THR A 407 19.30 -7.65 36.34
CA THR A 407 19.25 -6.45 35.50
C THR A 407 19.38 -6.79 34.02
N LEU A 408 20.23 -7.76 33.67
CA LEU A 408 20.37 -8.25 32.30
C LEU A 408 19.07 -8.90 31.79
N ASP A 409 18.41 -9.73 32.61
CA ASP A 409 17.16 -10.39 32.24
C ASP A 409 15.99 -9.39 32.05
N LYS A 410 15.90 -8.40 32.94
CA LYS A 410 14.95 -7.28 32.78
C LYS A 410 15.20 -6.53 31.46
N LEU A 411 16.46 -6.22 31.15
CA LEU A 411 16.81 -5.54 29.89
C LEU A 411 16.54 -6.41 28.67
N SER A 412 16.78 -7.72 28.75
CA SER A 412 16.46 -8.70 27.71
C SER A 412 14.97 -8.72 27.40
N THR A 413 14.13 -8.79 28.44
CA THR A 413 12.66 -8.78 28.31
C THR A 413 12.16 -7.48 27.69
N ILE A 414 12.69 -6.32 28.12
CA ILE A 414 12.35 -5.02 27.54
C ILE A 414 12.74 -4.97 26.06
N TYR A 415 13.95 -5.40 25.73
CA TYR A 415 14.45 -5.42 24.36
C TYR A 415 13.61 -6.34 23.45
N PHE A 416 13.26 -7.54 23.92
CA PHE A 416 12.44 -8.49 23.19
C PHE A 416 11.02 -7.96 22.92
N ASN A 417 10.39 -7.35 23.91
CA ASN A 417 9.06 -6.74 23.75
C ASN A 417 9.08 -5.61 22.73
N LEU A 418 10.10 -4.74 22.77
CA LEU A 418 10.27 -3.66 21.80
C LEU A 418 10.50 -4.20 20.37
N LEU A 419 11.28 -5.27 20.21
CA LEU A 419 11.46 -5.94 18.91
C LEU A 419 10.16 -6.52 18.37
N SER A 420 9.35 -7.15 19.23
CA SER A 420 8.05 -7.71 18.87
C SER A 420 7.08 -6.61 18.39
N ASP A 421 7.04 -5.49 19.11
CA ASP A 421 6.21 -4.34 18.74
C ASP A 421 6.69 -3.65 17.47
N GLN A 422 8.00 -3.55 17.26
CA GLN A 422 8.59 -3.06 16.02
C GLN A 422 8.17 -3.92 14.82
N ARG A 423 8.27 -5.26 14.92
CA ARG A 423 7.83 -6.18 13.85
C ARG A 423 6.35 -6.00 13.53
N ARG A 424 5.48 -5.92 14.55
CA ARG A 424 4.05 -5.64 14.35
C ARG A 424 3.81 -4.31 13.64
N ALA A 425 4.59 -3.27 13.96
CA ALA A 425 4.47 -1.97 13.30
C ALA A 425 4.94 -2.04 11.82
N VAL A 426 6.01 -2.77 11.51
CA VAL A 426 6.45 -3.03 10.13
C VAL A 426 5.35 -3.71 9.32
N ASP A 427 4.74 -4.75 9.87
CA ASP A 427 3.66 -5.49 9.19
C ASP A 427 2.44 -4.60 8.90
N ARG A 428 2.07 -3.73 9.85
CA ARG A 428 0.99 -2.75 9.66
C ARG A 428 1.32 -1.77 8.54
N VAL A 429 2.53 -1.19 8.55
CA VAL A 429 2.97 -0.26 7.49
C VAL A 429 2.98 -0.94 6.13
N ALA A 430 3.43 -2.20 6.06
CA ALA A 430 3.41 -2.99 4.84
C ALA A 430 1.98 -3.17 4.31
N SER A 431 1.03 -3.55 5.18
CA SER A 431 -0.39 -3.73 4.83
C SER A 431 -1.09 -2.46 4.34
N LEU A 432 -0.70 -1.29 4.87
CA LEU A 432 -1.22 0.01 4.44
C LEU A 432 -0.61 0.49 3.11
N SER A 433 0.59 -0.01 2.79
CA SER A 433 1.32 0.33 1.57
C SER A 433 1.04 -0.59 0.37
N SER A 434 0.52 -1.80 0.62
CA SER A 434 0.30 -2.85 -0.38
C SER A 434 -0.97 -2.67 -1.24
N SER A 435 -1.50 -1.44 -1.36
CA SER A 435 -2.53 -1.11 -2.36
C SER A 435 -1.99 -1.07 -3.80
N ARG A 436 -0.69 -1.30 -4.00
CA ARG A 436 -0.11 -1.56 -5.31
C ARG A 436 -0.33 -3.03 -5.70
N ASN A 437 -1.28 -3.20 -6.61
CA ASN A 437 -1.44 -4.28 -7.58
C ASN A 437 -2.50 -5.34 -7.25
N SER A 438 -3.59 -5.19 -8.01
CA SER A 438 -4.54 -6.21 -8.43
C SER A 438 -5.48 -6.79 -7.38
N VAL A 439 -6.47 -5.98 -6.98
CA VAL A 439 -7.78 -6.55 -6.65
C VAL A 439 -8.23 -7.36 -7.88
N PRO A 440 -8.55 -8.66 -7.76
CA PRO A 440 -8.97 -9.50 -8.89
C PRO A 440 -10.11 -8.87 -9.71
N GLU A 441 -11.03 -8.18 -9.04
CA GLU A 441 -12.12 -7.40 -9.64
C GLU A 441 -11.61 -6.35 -10.63
N ILE A 442 -10.53 -5.63 -10.29
CA ILE A 442 -9.95 -4.60 -11.18
C ILE A 442 -9.34 -5.25 -12.43
N ILE A 443 -8.74 -6.45 -12.31
CA ILE A 443 -8.21 -7.17 -13.48
C ILE A 443 -9.36 -7.61 -14.38
N GLN A 444 -10.39 -8.21 -13.81
CA GLN A 444 -11.57 -8.69 -14.54
C GLN A 444 -12.26 -7.53 -15.26
N LEU A 445 -12.46 -6.41 -14.56
CA LEU A 445 -13.08 -5.21 -15.11
C LEU A 445 -12.26 -4.62 -16.25
N LYS A 446 -10.93 -4.50 -16.12
CA LYS A 446 -10.05 -4.05 -17.21
C LYS A 446 -10.08 -4.97 -18.42
N SER A 447 -10.15 -6.28 -18.19
CA SER A 447 -10.23 -7.27 -19.27
C SER A 447 -11.55 -7.14 -20.03
N ARG A 448 -12.68 -7.07 -19.31
CA ARG A 448 -14.00 -6.89 -19.91
C ARG A 448 -14.10 -5.54 -20.63
N PHE A 449 -13.60 -4.48 -20.02
CA PHE A 449 -13.61 -3.16 -20.62
C PHE A 449 -12.83 -3.12 -21.94
N LYS A 450 -11.66 -3.78 -22.00
CA LYS A 450 -10.88 -3.89 -23.25
C LYS A 450 -11.68 -4.60 -24.35
N GLN A 451 -12.37 -5.69 -24.04
CA GLN A 451 -13.19 -6.42 -25.02
C GLN A 451 -14.33 -5.54 -25.57
N LEU A 452 -15.04 -4.83 -24.68
CA LEU A 452 -16.12 -3.92 -25.06
C LEU A 452 -15.59 -2.75 -25.90
N LEU A 453 -14.44 -2.19 -25.53
CA LEU A 453 -13.83 -1.10 -26.27
C LEU A 453 -13.46 -1.51 -27.71
N ILE A 454 -12.89 -2.71 -27.90
CA ILE A 454 -12.61 -3.25 -29.24
C ILE A 454 -13.91 -3.39 -30.05
N LYS A 455 -14.94 -4.01 -29.46
CA LYS A 455 -16.28 -4.16 -30.07
C LYS A 455 -16.84 -2.81 -30.55
N TRP A 456 -16.75 -1.77 -29.72
CA TRP A 456 -17.27 -0.45 -30.07
C TRP A 456 -16.43 0.27 -31.14
N LEU A 457 -15.10 0.13 -31.12
CA LEU A 457 -14.22 0.69 -32.14
C LEU A 457 -14.48 0.11 -33.53
N GLU A 458 -14.74 -1.21 -33.59
CA GLU A 458 -15.15 -1.90 -34.82
C GLU A 458 -16.53 -1.41 -35.29
N SER A 459 -17.48 -1.23 -34.37
CA SER A 459 -18.85 -0.81 -34.73
C SER A 459 -18.95 0.58 -35.36
N ILE A 460 -18.10 1.52 -34.93
CA ILE A 460 -18.07 2.89 -35.45
C ILE A 460 -17.10 3.05 -36.65
N GLY A 461 -16.55 1.94 -37.15
CA GLY A 461 -15.71 1.93 -38.35
C GLY A 461 -14.32 2.55 -38.15
N THR A 462 -13.70 2.39 -36.99
CA THR A 462 -12.37 2.98 -36.73
C THR A 462 -11.26 2.14 -37.38
N ILE A 463 -10.69 2.61 -38.50
CA ILE A 463 -9.68 1.86 -39.28
C ILE A 463 -8.24 2.16 -38.81
N ASN A 464 -7.95 3.39 -38.38
CA ASN A 464 -6.59 3.89 -38.14
C ASN A 464 -6.15 3.83 -36.67
N VAL A 465 -6.60 2.82 -35.91
CA VAL A 465 -6.28 2.69 -34.49
C VAL A 465 -5.83 1.27 -34.20
N ASN A 466 -4.72 1.14 -33.45
CA ASN A 466 -4.21 -0.16 -33.04
C ASN A 466 -5.09 -0.78 -31.95
N LEU A 467 -5.63 -1.97 -32.23
CA LEU A 467 -6.52 -2.72 -31.32
C LEU A 467 -5.75 -3.45 -30.20
N ASP A 468 -4.42 -3.42 -30.18
CA ASP A 468 -3.63 -3.83 -29.01
C ASP A 468 -3.74 -2.77 -27.90
N ILE A 469 -4.87 -2.80 -27.19
CA ILE A 469 -5.16 -1.85 -26.10
C ILE A 469 -4.42 -2.27 -24.83
N LYS A 470 -3.62 -1.36 -24.28
CA LYS A 470 -2.94 -1.49 -22.98
C LYS A 470 -3.42 -0.42 -22.01
N TRP A 471 -3.19 -0.64 -20.72
CA TRP A 471 -3.57 0.31 -19.68
C TRP A 471 -2.32 0.99 -19.10
N LYS A 472 -2.14 2.30 -19.33
CA LYS A 472 -0.98 3.07 -18.78
C LYS A 472 -1.10 3.25 -17.27
N LYS A 473 -2.32 3.57 -16.83
CA LYS A 473 -2.76 3.63 -15.45
C LYS A 473 -3.92 2.64 -15.29
N ASP A 474 -4.82 2.81 -14.32
CA ASP A 474 -5.88 1.80 -14.15
C ASP A 474 -6.80 1.69 -15.36
N PHE A 475 -7.35 2.80 -15.84
CA PHE A 475 -8.37 2.79 -16.89
C PHE A 475 -8.05 3.71 -18.07
N VAL A 476 -6.81 4.21 -18.15
CA VAL A 476 -6.35 5.08 -19.24
C VAL A 476 -5.83 4.20 -20.39
N PRO A 477 -6.55 4.14 -21.53
CA PRO A 477 -6.18 3.25 -22.63
C PRO A 477 -4.99 3.82 -23.42
N LEU A 478 -4.15 2.90 -23.90
CA LEU A 478 -3.13 3.12 -24.91
C LEU A 478 -3.42 2.22 -26.09
N PHE A 479 -3.48 2.79 -27.29
CA PHE A 479 -3.69 2.09 -28.54
C PHE A 479 -2.31 1.80 -29.16
N GLY A 480 -1.74 0.63 -28.85
CA GLY A 480 -0.34 0.32 -29.14
C GLY A 480 0.61 1.18 -28.29
N VAL A 481 1.03 2.33 -28.84
CA VAL A 481 1.90 3.30 -28.16
C VAL A 481 1.27 4.69 -28.04
N GLU A 482 0.11 4.91 -28.66
CA GLU A 482 -0.56 6.21 -28.72
C GLU A 482 -1.67 6.33 -27.66
N SER A 483 -1.85 7.53 -27.13
CA SER A 483 -2.94 7.92 -26.24
C SER A 483 -4.05 8.62 -27.03
N ILE A 484 -5.25 8.72 -26.45
CA ILE A 484 -6.41 9.34 -27.11
C ILE A 484 -6.13 10.80 -27.47
N GLU A 485 -5.39 11.51 -26.62
CA GLU A 485 -5.06 12.92 -26.82
C GLU A 485 -4.12 13.14 -28.03
N GLN A 486 -3.38 12.11 -28.44
CA GLN A 486 -2.47 12.16 -29.60
C GLN A 486 -3.22 11.96 -30.93
N LEU A 487 -4.41 11.35 -30.90
CA LEU A 487 -5.26 11.17 -32.08
C LEU A 487 -5.84 12.52 -32.53
N LYS A 488 -6.11 12.67 -33.83
CA LYS A 488 -6.61 13.92 -34.43
C LYS A 488 -7.90 13.73 -35.23
N GLY A 489 -8.69 14.80 -35.29
CA GLY A 489 -9.92 14.89 -36.08
C GLY A 489 -10.90 13.75 -35.79
N SER A 490 -11.46 13.20 -36.87
CA SER A 490 -12.51 12.18 -36.82
C SER A 490 -12.13 10.89 -36.10
N THR A 491 -10.86 10.47 -36.19
CA THR A 491 -10.37 9.27 -35.46
C THR A 491 -10.49 9.46 -33.96
N ARG A 492 -10.16 10.66 -33.45
CA ARG A 492 -10.29 10.96 -32.02
C ARG A 492 -11.75 10.93 -31.59
N ALA A 493 -12.65 11.58 -32.35
CA ALA A 493 -14.07 11.59 -32.05
C ALA A 493 -14.67 10.17 -31.99
N ARG A 494 -14.32 9.31 -32.96
CA ARG A 494 -14.74 7.89 -32.98
C ARG A 494 -14.25 7.13 -31.75
N VAL A 495 -12.98 7.29 -31.38
CA VAL A 495 -12.39 6.60 -30.22
C VAL A 495 -13.03 7.06 -28.91
N VAL A 496 -13.30 8.36 -28.76
CA VAL A 496 -13.99 8.90 -27.57
C VAL A 496 -15.41 8.32 -27.48
N LEU A 497 -16.20 8.36 -28.56
CA LEU A 497 -17.54 7.76 -28.58
C LEU A 497 -17.51 6.27 -28.22
N ALA A 498 -16.58 5.51 -28.81
CA ALA A 498 -16.41 4.09 -28.51
C ALA A 498 -16.01 3.85 -27.05
N TYR A 499 -15.16 4.71 -26.47
CA TYR A 499 -14.75 4.64 -25.08
C TYR A 499 -15.92 4.80 -24.11
N HIS A 500 -16.73 5.85 -24.28
CA HIS A 500 -17.87 6.11 -23.41
C HIS A 500 -18.98 5.07 -23.60
N ALA A 501 -19.21 4.60 -24.85
CA ALA A 501 -20.15 3.52 -25.11
C ALA A 501 -19.72 2.18 -24.48
N ALA A 502 -18.42 1.87 -24.51
CA ALA A 502 -17.89 0.69 -23.82
C ALA A 502 -17.97 0.82 -22.30
N LEU A 503 -17.75 2.03 -21.75
CA LEU A 503 -17.84 2.29 -20.31
C LEU A 503 -19.27 2.15 -19.81
N ILE A 504 -20.26 2.69 -20.54
CA ILE A 504 -21.68 2.56 -20.15
C ILE A 504 -22.16 1.12 -20.31
N GLU A 505 -21.76 0.39 -21.37
CA GLU A 505 -22.08 -1.04 -21.50
C GLU A 505 -21.52 -1.83 -20.31
N LEU A 506 -20.28 -1.55 -19.90
CA LEU A 506 -19.66 -2.18 -18.74
C LEU A 506 -20.40 -1.82 -17.44
N LEU A 507 -20.85 -0.57 -17.30
CA LEU A 507 -21.63 -0.13 -16.13
C LEU A 507 -22.93 -0.93 -16.02
N LEU A 508 -23.67 -1.03 -17.13
CA LEU A 508 -24.95 -1.74 -17.20
C LEU A 508 -24.79 -3.24 -16.93
N GLU A 509 -23.69 -3.86 -17.39
CA GLU A 509 -23.37 -5.27 -17.08
C GLU A 509 -23.07 -5.53 -15.60
N SER A 510 -22.62 -4.50 -14.86
CA SER A 510 -22.18 -4.63 -13.47
C SER A 510 -23.28 -4.37 -12.43
N GLU A 511 -24.46 -3.89 -12.85
CA GLU A 511 -25.59 -3.45 -11.99
C GLU A 511 -25.17 -2.55 -10.81
N SER A 512 -24.02 -1.88 -10.92
CA SER A 512 -23.37 -1.24 -9.77
C SER A 512 -24.00 0.11 -9.40
N VAL A 513 -24.62 0.81 -10.36
CA VAL A 513 -25.11 2.20 -10.22
C VAL A 513 -26.40 2.41 -10.97
N THR A 514 -27.25 3.31 -10.47
CA THR A 514 -28.51 3.71 -11.11
C THR A 514 -28.35 4.84 -12.14
N LEU A 515 -27.22 4.95 -12.83
CA LEU A 515 -26.98 5.99 -13.85
C LEU A 515 -27.23 5.39 -15.24
N ASP A 516 -28.52 5.28 -15.58
CA ASP A 516 -28.99 4.56 -16.79
C ASP A 516 -29.18 5.52 -17.97
N PHE A 517 -28.30 6.52 -18.12
CA PHE A 517 -28.34 7.43 -19.25
C PHE A 517 -26.95 7.86 -19.72
N ILE A 518 -26.86 8.27 -20.99
CA ILE A 518 -25.69 8.90 -21.58
C ILE A 518 -26.10 10.08 -22.46
N ILE A 519 -25.36 11.18 -22.37
CA ILE A 519 -25.62 12.43 -23.09
C ILE A 519 -24.43 12.73 -24.00
N LEU A 520 -24.68 12.80 -25.30
CA LEU A 520 -23.68 12.94 -26.35
C LEU A 520 -23.97 14.18 -27.20
N ASP A 521 -23.26 15.27 -26.93
CA ASP A 521 -23.36 16.51 -27.70
C ASP A 521 -22.28 16.54 -28.79
N THR A 522 -22.61 16.10 -30.01
CA THR A 522 -21.56 15.80 -31.00
C THR A 522 -20.85 17.06 -31.57
N PRO A 523 -19.51 17.07 -31.65
CA PRO A 523 -18.76 18.08 -32.36
C PRO A 523 -18.95 17.88 -33.86
N LYS A 524 -18.99 19.01 -34.59
CA LYS A 524 -19.14 19.13 -36.05
C LYS A 524 -19.12 17.80 -36.82
N GLN A 525 -20.29 17.37 -37.27
CA GLN A 525 -20.52 16.05 -37.87
C GLN A 525 -19.81 15.80 -39.20
N HIS A 526 -19.27 16.83 -39.84
CA HIS A 526 -18.46 16.68 -41.05
C HIS A 526 -17.23 15.77 -40.88
N GLU A 527 -16.89 15.40 -39.64
CA GLU A 527 -15.79 14.50 -39.34
C GLU A 527 -16.16 13.00 -39.41
N ILE A 528 -17.41 12.60 -39.17
CA ILE A 528 -17.82 11.16 -39.14
C ILE A 528 -18.85 10.89 -40.24
N HIS A 529 -18.68 9.80 -40.99
CA HIS A 529 -19.65 9.41 -42.02
C HIS A 529 -20.99 8.98 -41.41
N ASP A 530 -22.10 9.38 -42.02
CA ASP A 530 -23.46 9.06 -41.55
C ASP A 530 -23.68 7.55 -41.35
N ASN A 531 -23.12 6.69 -42.21
CA ASN A 531 -23.24 5.23 -42.06
C ASN A 531 -22.55 4.70 -40.79
N ASP A 532 -21.37 5.24 -40.45
CA ASP A 532 -20.65 4.85 -39.23
C ASP A 532 -21.43 5.26 -37.99
N LEU A 533 -22.01 6.47 -38.03
CA LEU A 533 -22.82 7.01 -36.96
C LEU A 533 -24.14 6.25 -36.81
N ASP A 534 -24.77 5.85 -37.91
CA ASP A 534 -25.97 5.02 -37.90
C ASP A 534 -25.72 3.64 -37.27
N ASN A 535 -24.61 2.99 -37.65
CA ASN A 535 -24.19 1.73 -37.03
C ASN A 535 -23.99 1.86 -35.51
N PHE A 536 -23.34 2.95 -35.08
CA PHE A 536 -23.16 3.27 -33.67
C PHE A 536 -24.50 3.47 -32.94
N MET A 537 -25.42 4.24 -33.52
CA MET A 537 -26.75 4.47 -32.94
C MET A 537 -27.61 3.19 -32.88
N ILE A 538 -27.51 2.32 -33.89
CA ILE A 538 -28.18 1.01 -33.89
C ILE A 538 -27.66 0.12 -32.76
N MET A 539 -26.34 0.13 -32.52
CA MET A 539 -25.74 -0.61 -31.41
C MET A 539 -26.16 -0.04 -30.05
N LEU A 540 -26.21 1.29 -29.90
CA LEU A 540 -26.71 1.93 -28.68
C LEU A 540 -28.19 1.58 -28.45
N LYS A 541 -29.01 1.56 -29.50
CA LYS A 541 -30.42 1.16 -29.40
C LYS A 541 -30.58 -0.27 -28.88
N LYS A 542 -29.68 -1.19 -29.22
CA LYS A 542 -29.68 -2.56 -28.67
C LYS A 542 -29.44 -2.55 -27.16
N LEU A 543 -28.50 -1.72 -26.67
CA LEU A 543 -28.28 -1.55 -25.23
C LEU A 543 -29.49 -0.94 -24.54
N CYS A 544 -30.12 0.07 -25.15
CA CYS A 544 -31.35 0.67 -24.63
C CYS A 544 -32.44 -0.38 -24.39
N LYS A 545 -32.66 -1.27 -25.37
CA LYS A 545 -33.63 -2.36 -25.28
C LYS A 545 -33.29 -3.41 -24.21
N GLN A 546 -32.00 -3.66 -23.98
CA GLN A 546 -31.55 -4.70 -23.06
C GLN A 546 -31.54 -4.23 -21.60
N TYR A 547 -31.11 -2.99 -21.36
CA TYR A 547 -30.81 -2.48 -20.01
C TYR A 547 -31.61 -1.23 -19.63
N ALA A 548 -32.63 -0.84 -20.40
CA ALA A 548 -33.41 0.38 -20.20
C ALA A 548 -32.56 1.68 -20.16
N LEU A 549 -31.41 1.68 -20.86
CA LEU A 549 -30.55 2.84 -21.04
C LEU A 549 -31.27 3.94 -21.84
N GLN A 550 -31.17 5.19 -21.39
CA GLN A 550 -31.57 6.37 -22.16
C GLN A 550 -30.37 7.07 -22.82
N VAL A 551 -30.47 7.35 -24.11
CA VAL A 551 -29.44 8.06 -24.87
C VAL A 551 -29.99 9.41 -25.29
N VAL A 552 -29.33 10.50 -24.89
CA VAL A 552 -29.58 11.84 -25.41
C VAL A 552 -28.48 12.17 -26.41
N PHE A 553 -28.86 12.45 -27.65
CA PHE A 553 -27.93 12.62 -28.75
C PHE A 553 -28.25 13.88 -29.54
N SER A 554 -27.27 14.76 -29.74
CA SER A 554 -27.43 16.02 -30.47
C SER A 554 -26.68 16.00 -31.80
N THR A 555 -27.34 16.44 -32.88
CA THR A 555 -26.76 16.51 -34.24
C THR A 555 -27.26 17.69 -35.07
N THR A 556 -26.56 17.95 -36.18
CA THR A 556 -26.87 19.04 -37.11
C THR A 556 -27.32 18.56 -38.48
N GLU A 557 -26.70 17.50 -39.00
CA GLU A 557 -26.87 16.98 -40.36
C GLU A 557 -27.47 15.57 -40.33
N TYR A 558 -26.82 14.65 -39.61
CA TYR A 558 -27.30 13.27 -39.47
C TYR A 558 -28.67 13.22 -38.78
N LYS A 559 -29.63 12.54 -39.42
CA LYS A 559 -30.98 12.34 -38.89
C LYS A 559 -31.20 10.86 -38.58
N TYR A 560 -31.26 10.53 -37.28
CA TYR A 560 -31.58 9.20 -36.80
C TYR A 560 -33.03 8.83 -37.15
N LYS A 561 -33.26 7.57 -37.53
CA LYS A 561 -34.62 7.04 -37.76
C LYS A 561 -35.21 6.58 -36.43
N THR A 562 -36.08 7.39 -35.86
CA THR A 562 -36.75 7.10 -34.58
C THR A 562 -37.83 6.03 -34.70
N ASP A 563 -37.95 5.16 -33.69
CA ASP A 563 -39.11 4.28 -33.49
C ASP A 563 -40.09 4.85 -32.44
N PHE A 564 -41.09 4.05 -32.03
CA PHE A 564 -42.14 4.48 -31.09
C PHE A 564 -41.64 4.69 -29.65
N GLN A 565 -40.45 4.21 -29.31
CA GLN A 565 -39.82 4.37 -27.99
C GLN A 565 -38.80 5.52 -27.99
N ASP A 566 -38.59 6.15 -29.14
CA ASP A 566 -37.68 7.27 -29.31
C ASP A 566 -38.44 8.59 -29.42
N CYS A 567 -37.73 9.68 -29.17
CA CYS A 567 -38.23 11.02 -29.38
C CYS A 567 -37.26 11.82 -30.26
N CYS A 568 -37.80 12.64 -31.16
CA CYS A 568 -37.02 13.61 -31.92
C CYS A 568 -37.46 15.02 -31.52
N TRP A 569 -36.53 15.81 -30.99
CA TRP A 569 -36.75 17.21 -30.68
C TRP A 569 -36.27 18.05 -31.85
N GLU A 570 -37.19 18.75 -32.49
CA GLU A 570 -36.91 19.67 -33.60
C GLU A 570 -37.26 21.11 -33.18
N PRO A 571 -36.54 22.13 -33.67
CA PRO A 571 -36.86 23.51 -33.34
C PRO A 571 -38.21 23.91 -33.95
N LYS A 572 -39.13 24.41 -33.11
CA LYS A 572 -40.51 24.75 -33.50
C LYS A 572 -40.75 26.26 -33.63
N PHE A 573 -40.03 27.07 -32.86
CA PHE A 573 -40.33 28.49 -32.73
C PHE A 573 -39.68 29.32 -33.84
N PRO A 574 -40.35 30.36 -34.36
CA PRO A 574 -39.76 31.21 -35.39
C PRO A 574 -38.56 31.99 -34.81
N GLY A 575 -37.44 31.99 -35.54
CA GLY A 575 -36.29 32.86 -35.30
C GLY A 575 -35.95 33.69 -36.54
N LEU A 576 -34.94 34.56 -36.45
CA LEU A 576 -34.59 35.51 -37.51
C LEU A 576 -34.17 34.84 -38.83
N LYS A 577 -33.49 33.69 -38.78
CA LYS A 577 -32.98 32.97 -39.97
C LYS A 577 -33.49 31.52 -40.08
N GLN A 578 -33.86 30.93 -38.96
CA GLN A 578 -34.24 29.52 -38.85
C GLN A 578 -35.11 29.34 -37.61
N LYS A 579 -35.75 28.17 -37.48
CA LYS A 579 -36.49 27.84 -36.28
C LYS A 579 -35.55 27.65 -35.08
N MET A 580 -36.04 28.00 -33.90
CA MET A 580 -35.34 27.95 -32.62
C MET A 580 -36.01 26.98 -31.65
N PHE A 581 -35.24 26.45 -30.70
CA PHE A 581 -35.76 25.63 -29.59
C PHE A 581 -36.40 26.46 -28.48
N LEU A 582 -36.04 27.73 -28.37
CA LEU A 582 -36.58 28.64 -27.36
C LEU A 582 -37.51 29.66 -28.02
N LYS A 583 -38.71 29.82 -27.46
CA LYS A 583 -39.67 30.86 -27.81
C LYS A 583 -39.26 32.15 -27.11
N ALA A 584 -39.07 33.22 -27.87
CA ALA A 584 -38.98 34.56 -27.29
C ALA A 584 -40.36 35.00 -26.78
N GLY A 585 -40.40 35.63 -25.61
CA GLY A 585 -41.62 36.26 -25.09
C GLY A 585 -42.14 37.35 -26.02
N GLU A 586 -43.46 37.55 -26.05
CA GLU A 586 -44.09 38.58 -26.87
C GLU A 586 -43.78 39.96 -26.31
N SER A 587 -43.29 40.86 -27.19
CA SER A 587 -43.17 42.29 -26.91
C SER A 587 -44.48 42.93 -27.35
N ASP A 588 -45.13 43.70 -26.46
CA ASP A 588 -46.27 44.54 -26.85
C ASP A 588 -45.85 45.58 -27.92
#